data_AF-A0A2C8F5C0-F1
#
_entry.id   AF-A0A2C8F5C0-F1
#
_cell.length_a   1.000
_cell.length_b   1.000
_cell.length_c   1.000
_cell.angle_alpha   90.00
_cell.angle_beta   90.00
_cell.angle_gamma   90.00
#
_symmetry.space_group_name_H-M   'P 1'
#
loop_
_entity.id
_entity.type
_entity.pdbx_description
1 polymer ?
#
loop_
_entity_poly.entity_id
_entity_poly.type
_entity_poly.pdbx_seq_one_letter_code
_entity_poly.pdbx_strand_id
1 'polypeptide(L)'
;MRFIKVLFLLFLFVFSILFFSQNNDVLLQAFQFKLEIPYALTLHSIPLPFGVIVLASFVAGSLLTMVYFAADKIRSASKLKECKTRMASLEQELNSLRNMPISEDQPYAAVEEKKEEETA
;
A
#
# COMPACT_ATOMS: atom_id res chain seq x y z
N MET A 1 11.06 -2.90 -16.78
CA MET A 1 10.95 -2.50 -18.20
C MET A 1 9.94 -1.38 -18.38
N ARG A 2 10.34 -0.10 -18.27
CA ARG A 2 9.41 1.05 -18.43
C ARG A 2 8.79 1.09 -19.84
N PHE A 3 9.59 0.79 -20.88
CA PHE A 3 9.14 0.85 -22.28
C PHE A 3 8.09 -0.21 -22.65
N ILE A 4 8.23 -1.45 -22.20
CA ILE A 4 7.22 -2.51 -22.44
C ILE A 4 5.84 -2.13 -21.88
N LYS A 5 5.81 -1.49 -20.71
CA LYS A 5 4.55 -1.03 -20.08
C LYS A 5 3.89 0.07 -20.91
N VAL A 6 4.69 0.98 -21.47
CA VAL A 6 4.20 2.07 -22.33
C VAL A 6 3.70 1.51 -23.66
N LEU A 7 4.42 0.57 -24.29
CA LEU A 7 4.01 -0.07 -25.54
C LEU A 7 2.68 -0.82 -25.35
N PHE A 8 2.54 -1.57 -24.26
CA PHE A 8 1.30 -2.26 -23.93
C PHE A 8 0.14 -1.28 -23.71
N LEU A 9 0.37 -0.18 -23.00
CA LEU A 9 -0.65 0.85 -22.78
C LEU A 9 -1.08 1.52 -24.09
N LEU A 10 -0.13 1.80 -24.98
CA LEU A 10 -0.41 2.32 -26.32
C LEU A 10 -1.26 1.34 -27.14
N PHE A 11 -0.87 0.07 -27.15
CA PHE A 11 -1.62 -0.97 -27.85
C PHE A 11 -3.05 -1.11 -27.30
N LEU A 12 -3.19 -1.16 -25.98
CA LEU A 12 -4.49 -1.20 -25.31
C LEU A 12 -5.33 0.01 -25.73
N PHE A 13 -4.77 1.22 -25.73
CA PHE A 13 -5.47 2.43 -26.11
C PHE A 13 -5.97 2.40 -27.55
N VAL A 14 -5.12 2.00 -28.51
CA VAL A 14 -5.50 1.84 -29.92
C VAL A 14 -6.59 0.78 -30.07
N PHE A 15 -6.42 -0.36 -29.40
CA PHE A 15 -7.41 -1.44 -29.40
C PHE A 15 -8.76 -0.97 -28.85
N SER A 16 -8.78 -0.23 -27.73
CA SER A 16 -10.00 0.34 -27.16
C SER A 16 -10.70 1.30 -28.12
N ILE A 17 -9.97 2.19 -28.80
CA ILE A 17 -10.58 3.09 -29.78
C ILE A 17 -11.21 2.30 -30.93
N LEU A 18 -10.48 1.34 -31.49
CA LEU A 18 -11.00 0.50 -32.58
C LEU A 18 -12.21 -0.31 -32.14
N PHE A 19 -12.19 -0.86 -30.93
CA PHE A 19 -13.32 -1.57 -30.34
C PHE A 19 -14.56 -0.68 -30.22
N PHE A 20 -14.40 0.56 -29.74
CA PHE A 20 -15.51 1.53 -29.66
C PHE A 20 -16.02 1.94 -31.03
N SER A 21 -15.11 2.20 -31.99
CA SER A 21 -15.49 2.60 -33.34
C SER A 21 -16.24 1.51 -34.09
N GLN A 22 -15.88 0.24 -33.91
CA GLN A 22 -16.56 -0.88 -34.56
C GLN A 22 -17.90 -1.24 -33.91
N ASN A 23 -18.06 -0.99 -32.61
CA ASN A 23 -19.27 -1.33 -31.85
C ASN A 23 -20.14 -0.10 -31.52
N ASN A 24 -20.04 0.95 -32.32
CA ASN A 24 -20.68 2.24 -32.05
C ASN A 24 -22.21 2.11 -31.91
N ASP A 25 -22.84 1.33 -32.78
CA ASP A 25 -24.30 1.11 -32.75
C ASP A 25 -24.77 0.51 -31.41
N VAL A 26 -24.01 -0.45 -30.87
CA VAL A 26 -24.29 -1.08 -29.57
C VAL A 26 -24.05 -0.09 -28.42
N LEU A 27 -23.02 0.76 -28.54
CA LEU A 27 -22.69 1.75 -27.52
C LEU A 27 -23.69 2.90 -27.45
N LEU A 28 -24.32 3.26 -28.57
CA LEU A 28 -25.36 4.29 -28.61
C LEU A 28 -26.75 3.77 -28.23
N GLN A 29 -26.92 2.45 -28.13
CA GLN A 29 -28.18 1.87 -27.69
C GLN A 29 -28.58 2.40 -26.31
N ALA A 30 -29.80 2.93 -26.22
CA ALA A 30 -30.37 3.40 -24.98
C ALA A 30 -30.63 2.20 -24.05
N PHE A 31 -29.98 2.21 -22.89
CA PHE A 31 -30.19 1.24 -21.83
C PHE A 31 -31.01 1.87 -20.71
N GLN A 32 -32.07 1.20 -20.28
CA GLN A 32 -32.86 1.61 -19.12
C GLN A 32 -32.71 0.56 -18.03
N PHE A 33 -32.21 0.98 -16.88
CA PHE A 33 -32.19 0.12 -15.72
C PHE A 33 -33.59 0.13 -15.10
N LYS A 34 -34.20 -1.06 -15.05
CA LYS A 34 -35.46 -1.28 -14.35
C LYS A 34 -35.18 -2.08 -13.09
N LEU A 35 -35.57 -1.54 -11.95
CA LEU A 35 -35.62 -2.27 -10.70
C LEU A 35 -37.09 -2.57 -10.40
N GLU A 36 -37.50 -3.81 -10.64
CA GLU A 36 -38.80 -4.30 -10.20
C GLU A 36 -38.68 -4.87 -8.79
N ILE A 37 -39.33 -4.21 -7.84
CA ILE A 37 -39.54 -4.78 -6.52
C ILE A 37 -40.95 -5.38 -6.53
N PRO A 38 -41.11 -6.71 -6.47
CA PRO A 38 -42.42 -7.33 -6.51
C PRO A 38 -43.31 -6.75 -5.40
N TYR A 39 -44.55 -6.38 -5.74
CA TYR A 39 -45.59 -5.81 -4.86
C TYR A 39 -45.36 -4.41 -4.27
N ALA A 40 -44.25 -3.72 -4.57
CA ALA A 40 -43.97 -2.39 -3.99
C ALA A 40 -43.93 -1.27 -5.03
N LEU A 41 -42.96 -1.28 -5.95
CA LEU A 41 -42.74 -0.19 -6.90
C LEU A 41 -41.82 -0.64 -8.03
N THR A 42 -42.07 -0.13 -9.24
CA THR A 42 -41.17 -0.27 -10.39
C THR A 42 -40.38 1.03 -10.57
N LEU A 43 -39.08 1.00 -10.25
CA LEU A 43 -38.20 2.15 -10.45
C LEU A 43 -37.53 2.03 -11.82
N HIS A 44 -37.66 3.08 -12.62
CA HIS A 44 -37.05 3.19 -13.95
C HIS A 44 -36.00 4.30 -13.92
N SER A 45 -34.80 4.01 -14.42
CA SER A 45 -33.82 5.06 -14.68
C SER A 45 -34.13 5.79 -15.98
N ILE A 46 -33.60 7.01 -16.11
CA ILE A 46 -33.52 7.69 -17.41
C ILE A 46 -32.79 6.79 -18.41
N PRO A 47 -33.21 6.77 -19.70
CA PRO A 47 -32.49 6.03 -20.74
C PRO A 47 -31.10 6.64 -20.92
N LEU A 48 -30.07 5.85 -20.61
CA LEU A 48 -28.67 6.23 -20.78
C LEU A 48 -28.05 5.36 -21.87
N PRO A 49 -27.32 5.95 -22.83
CA PRO A 49 -26.58 5.17 -23.81
C PRO A 49 -25.59 4.22 -23.12
N PHE A 50 -25.47 3.00 -23.64
CA PHE A 50 -24.59 1.99 -23.06
C PHE A 50 -23.13 2.45 -22.92
N GLY A 51 -22.64 3.23 -23.88
CA GLY A 51 -21.30 3.83 -23.84
C GLY A 51 -21.06 4.74 -22.63
N VAL A 52 -22.09 5.42 -22.12
CA VAL A 52 -21.98 6.25 -20.90
C VAL A 52 -21.77 5.38 -19.66
N ILE A 53 -22.44 4.22 -19.60
CA ILE A 53 -22.30 3.27 -18.49
C ILE A 53 -20.90 2.64 -18.51
N VAL A 54 -20.42 2.24 -19.70
CA VAL A 54 -19.05 1.74 -19.87
C VAL A 54 -18.02 2.78 -19.44
N LEU A 55 -18.17 4.04 -19.86
CA LEU A 55 -17.27 5.12 -19.46
C LEU A 55 -17.32 5.36 -17.94
N ALA A 56 -18.51 5.40 -17.34
CA ALA A 56 -18.69 5.60 -15.90
C ALA A 56 -18.04 4.48 -15.08
N SER A 57 -18.22 3.22 -15.49
CA SER A 57 -17.58 2.08 -14.84
C SER A 57 -16.06 2.10 -14.96
N PHE A 58 -15.51 2.53 -16.11
CA PHE A 58 -14.07 2.73 -16.26
C PHE A 58 -13.53 3.80 -15.31
N VAL A 59 -14.20 4.95 -15.21
CA VAL A 59 -13.82 6.03 -14.28
C VAL A 59 -13.90 5.55 -12.82
N ALA A 60 -14.97 4.86 -12.45
CA ALA A 60 -15.14 4.31 -11.11
C ALA A 60 -14.05 3.28 -10.77
N GLY A 61 -13.72 2.38 -11.70
CA GLY A 61 -12.62 1.43 -11.55
C GLY A 61 -11.25 2.12 -11.41
N SER A 62 -11.01 3.17 -12.21
CA SER A 62 -9.78 3.97 -12.09
C SER A 62 -9.67 4.68 -10.75
N LEU A 63 -10.77 5.21 -10.22
CA LEU A 63 -10.80 5.83 -8.89
C LEU A 63 -10.53 4.78 -7.80
N LEU A 64 -11.17 3.62 -7.87
CA LEU A 64 -10.98 2.55 -6.89
C LEU A 64 -9.53 2.04 -6.87
N THR A 65 -8.94 1.82 -8.05
CA THR A 65 -7.52 1.42 -8.17
C THR A 65 -6.57 2.50 -7.68
N MET A 66 -6.88 3.78 -7.91
CA MET A 66 -6.10 4.90 -7.38
C MET A 66 -6.14 4.94 -5.84
N VAL A 67 -7.31 4.74 -5.24
CA VAL A 67 -7.47 4.64 -3.78
C VAL A 67 -6.69 3.45 -3.23
N TYR A 68 -6.77 2.29 -3.89
CA TYR A 68 -6.03 1.09 -3.51
C TYR A 68 -4.51 1.32 -3.52
N PHE A 69 -3.96 1.92 -4.59
CA PHE A 69 -2.54 2.27 -4.67
C PHE A 69 -2.12 3.34 -3.66
N ALA A 70 -2.99 4.32 -3.39
CA ALA A 70 -2.72 5.31 -2.36
C ALA A 70 -2.62 4.65 -0.97
N ALA A 71 -3.55 3.77 -0.63
CA ALA A 71 -3.53 3.03 0.63
C ALA A 71 -2.29 2.14 0.76
N ASP A 72 -1.89 1.44 -0.30
CA ASP A 72 -0.70 0.59 -0.29
C ASP A 72 0.60 1.41 -0.15
N LYS A 73 0.65 2.59 -0.78
CA LYS A 73 1.78 3.54 -0.65
C LYS A 73 1.87 4.09 0.78
N ILE A 74 0.75 4.44 1.41
CA ILE A 74 0.72 4.88 2.81
C ILE A 74 1.20 3.76 3.73
N ARG A 75 0.69 2.54 3.55
CA ARG A 75 1.08 1.37 4.35
C ARG A 75 2.57 1.05 4.19
N SER A 76 3.10 1.14 2.97
CA SER A 76 4.52 0.97 2.68
C SER A 76 5.39 2.07 3.32
N ALA A 77 4.91 3.32 3.29
CA ALA A 77 5.60 4.44 3.94
C ALA A 77 5.62 4.29 5.47
N SER A 78 4.54 3.80 6.09
CA SER A 78 4.48 3.52 7.52
C SER A 78 5.49 2.45 7.95
N LYS A 79 5.63 1.36 7.18
CA LYS A 79 6.64 0.32 7.43
C LYS A 79 8.07 0.87 7.33
N LEU A 80 8.33 1.75 6.35
CA LEU A 80 9.62 2.44 6.22
C LEU A 80 9.93 3.33 7.42
N LYS A 81 8.94 4.06 7.94
CA LYS A 81 9.10 4.87 9.15
C LYS A 81 9.39 4.00 10.37
N GLU A 82 8.63 2.92 10.56
CA GLU A 82 8.85 2.00 11.69
C GLU A 82 10.27 1.40 11.66
N CYS A 83 10.72 0.93 10.50
CA CYS A 83 12.08 0.41 10.33
C CYS A 83 13.14 1.47 10.64
N LYS A 84 12.96 2.70 10.15
CA LYS A 84 13.88 3.82 10.41
C LYS A 84 13.95 4.18 11.89
N THR A 85 12.82 4.20 12.60
CA THR A 85 12.78 4.46 14.05
C THR A 85 13.47 3.36 14.83
N ARG A 86 13.28 2.08 14.45
CA ARG A 86 14.01 0.96 15.06
C ARG A 86 15.51 1.07 14.82
N MET A 87 15.95 1.35 13.59
CA MET A 87 17.38 1.55 13.31
C MET A 87 17.98 2.68 14.15
N ALA A 88 17.29 3.81 14.30
CA ALA A 88 17.76 4.91 15.14
C ALA A 88 17.86 4.53 16.63
N SER A 89 16.91 3.75 17.16
CA SER A 89 16.96 3.21 18.52
C SER A 89 18.15 2.26 18.71
N LEU A 90 18.36 1.34 17.76
CA LEU A 90 19.50 0.42 17.79
C LEU A 90 20.85 1.16 17.68
N GLU A 91 20.93 2.20 16.84
CA GLU A 91 22.12 3.06 16.76
C GLU A 91 22.38 3.79 18.08
N GLN A 92 21.32 4.27 18.76
CA GLN A 92 21.44 4.93 20.06
C GLN A 92 21.85 3.95 21.18
N GLU A 93 21.34 2.72 21.17
CA GLU A 93 21.76 1.66 22.09
C GLU A 93 23.22 1.26 21.86
N LEU A 94 23.65 1.09 20.60
CA LEU A 94 25.06 0.83 20.29
C LEU A 94 25.95 1.99 20.74
N ASN A 95 25.51 3.23 20.53
CA ASN A 95 26.28 4.40 20.93
C ASN A 95 26.35 4.52 22.46
N SER A 96 25.27 4.22 23.19
CA SER A 96 25.29 4.22 24.65
C SER A 96 26.15 3.10 25.23
N LEU A 97 26.13 1.90 24.64
CA LEU A 97 27.01 0.79 24.99
C LEU A 97 28.48 1.10 24.69
N ARG A 98 28.76 1.82 23.59
CA ARG A 98 30.13 2.22 23.21
C ARG A 98 30.66 3.41 24.01
N ASN A 99 29.77 4.23 24.56
CA ASN A 99 30.10 5.39 25.38
C ASN A 99 29.89 5.11 26.89
N MET A 100 29.54 3.87 27.24
CA MET A 100 29.68 3.38 28.60
C MET A 100 31.18 3.38 28.89
N PRO A 101 31.66 4.08 29.92
CA PRO A 101 33.07 4.11 30.23
C PRO A 101 33.52 2.67 30.40
N ILE A 102 34.59 2.28 29.70
CA ILE A 102 35.38 1.13 30.13
C ILE A 102 35.83 1.51 31.54
N SER A 103 35.12 1.01 32.55
CA SER A 103 35.57 1.01 33.93
C SER A 103 36.79 0.11 33.95
N GLU A 104 37.93 0.67 33.54
CA GLU A 104 39.21 -0.04 33.44
C GLU A 104 39.81 -0.34 34.83
N ASP A 105 39.14 0.09 35.91
CA ASP A 105 39.59 -0.15 37.28
C ASP A 105 38.56 -0.94 38.10
N GLN A 106 38.35 -2.22 37.78
CA GLN A 106 37.97 -3.20 38.79
C GLN A 106 39.19 -4.06 39.14
N PRO A 107 39.85 -3.84 40.29
CA PRO A 107 40.85 -4.76 40.80
C PRO A 107 40.14 -6.02 41.31
N TYR A 108 40.10 -7.07 40.50
CA TYR A 108 39.50 -8.37 40.82
C TYR A 108 40.39 -9.25 41.73
N ALA A 109 41.19 -8.65 42.61
CA ALA A 109 42.13 -9.38 43.45
C ALA A 109 42.24 -8.75 44.84
N ALA A 110 41.18 -8.82 45.64
CA ALA A 110 41.25 -8.50 47.07
C ALA A 110 40.21 -9.23 47.94
N VAL A 111 39.65 -10.36 47.47
CA VAL A 111 38.63 -11.10 48.23
C VAL A 111 39.17 -12.43 48.81
N GLU A 112 40.37 -12.90 48.44
CA GLU A 112 40.83 -14.22 48.90
C GLU A 112 41.81 -14.22 50.10
N GLU A 113 42.48 -13.13 50.48
CA GLU A 113 43.53 -13.22 51.52
C GLU A 113 43.08 -12.99 52.98
N LYS A 114 41.82 -12.64 53.27
CA LYS A 114 41.39 -12.34 54.66
C LYS A 114 40.57 -13.42 55.36
N LYS A 115 40.46 -14.63 54.80
CA LYS A 115 39.73 -15.73 55.45
C LYS A 115 40.57 -16.90 55.94
N GLU A 116 41.87 -16.94 55.66
CA GLU A 116 42.74 -18.04 56.12
C GLU A 116 43.62 -17.71 57.35
N GLU A 117 43.77 -16.44 57.76
CA GLU A 117 44.61 -16.11 58.93
C GLU A 117 43.87 -15.95 60.28
N GLU A 118 42.54 -16.06 60.35
CA GLU A 118 41.80 -15.94 61.63
C GLU A 118 41.36 -17.30 62.24
N THR A 119 41.76 -18.42 61.65
CA THR A 119 41.58 -19.76 62.24
C THR A 119 42.76 -20.68 61.94
N ALA A 120 43.93 -20.42 62.55
CA ALA A 120 44.93 -21.44 62.88
C ALA A 120 45.92 -20.89 63.94
#